data_AF-A0A3B9HDQ9-F1
#
_entry.id   AF-A0A3B9HDQ9-F1
#
_cell.length_a   1.000
_cell.length_b   1.000
_cell.length_c   1.000
_cell.angle_alpha   90.00
_cell.angle_beta   90.00
_cell.angle_gamma   90.00
#
_symmetry.space_group_name_H-M   'P 1'
#
loop_
_entity.id
_entity.type
_entity.pdbx_description
1 polymer ?
#
loop_
_entity_poly.entity_id
_entity_poly.type
_entity_poly.pdbx_seq_one_letter_code
_entity_poly.pdbx_strand_id
1 'polypeptide(L)'
;MNAAQRGDFEAALREWTPLAEQGDASAQVSLGRMYEKGRGVSKNYETAVKWFKLAAEQGNADAQTSLGSMYANGQGVLQNYKTAVKWW
;
A
#
# COMPACT_ATOMS: atom_id res chain seq x y z
N MET A 1 14.79 -13.61 8.76
CA MET A 1 13.79 -12.69 9.34
C MET A 1 13.56 -13.11 10.78
N ASN A 2 13.60 -12.17 11.73
CA ASN A 2 13.50 -12.48 13.16
C ASN A 2 12.03 -12.71 13.56
N ALA A 3 11.74 -13.70 14.41
CA ALA A 3 10.38 -14.09 14.79
C ALA A 3 9.61 -12.95 15.48
N ALA A 4 10.31 -12.08 16.21
CA ALA A 4 9.74 -10.88 16.84
C ALA A 4 9.08 -9.95 15.80
N GLN A 5 9.78 -9.70 14.69
CA GLN A 5 9.28 -8.79 13.66
C GLN A 5 8.08 -9.37 12.90
N ARG A 6 7.95 -10.70 12.84
CA ARG A 6 6.79 -11.37 12.25
C ARG A 6 5.54 -11.19 13.10
N GLY A 7 5.66 -11.26 14.43
CA GLY A 7 4.55 -11.04 15.37
C GLY A 7 4.04 -9.60 15.34
N ASP A 8 4.95 -8.63 15.27
CA ASP A 8 4.58 -7.20 15.20
C ASP A 8 3.75 -6.87 13.95
N PHE A 9 4.09 -7.50 12.81
CA PHE A 9 3.32 -7.29 11.58
C PHE A 9 1.96 -7.99 11.59
N GLU A 10 1.83 -9.17 12.22
CA GLU A 10 0.50 -9.80 12.35
C GLU A 10 -0.43 -9.01 13.27
N ALA A 11 0.09 -8.43 14.36
CA ALA A 11 -0.65 -7.51 15.21
C ALA A 11 -1.06 -6.24 14.44
N ALA A 12 -0.11 -5.64 13.70
CA ALA A 12 -0.38 -4.46 12.88
C ALA A 12 -1.47 -4.70 11.82
N LEU A 13 -1.53 -5.88 11.21
CA LEU A 13 -2.61 -6.24 10.28
C LEU A 13 -3.97 -6.24 10.99
N ARG A 14 -4.06 -6.83 12.19
CA ARG A 14 -5.32 -6.88 12.95
C ARG A 14 -5.81 -5.50 13.37
N GLU A 15 -4.89 -4.59 13.68
CA GLU A 15 -5.23 -3.22 14.08
C GLU A 15 -5.56 -2.33 12.88
N TRP A 16 -4.78 -2.39 11.80
CA TRP A 16 -4.94 -1.49 10.65
C TRP A 16 -6.00 -1.93 9.65
N THR A 17 -6.31 -3.23 9.54
CA THR A 17 -7.32 -3.71 8.56
C THR A 17 -8.69 -3.07 8.80
N PRO A 18 -9.26 -3.08 10.01
CA PRO A 18 -10.56 -2.45 10.25
C PRO A 18 -10.54 -0.94 10.02
N LEU A 19 -9.45 -0.25 10.36
CA LEU A 19 -9.29 1.19 10.15
C LEU A 19 -9.21 1.53 8.66
N ALA A 20 -8.43 0.77 7.90
CA ALA A 20 -8.29 0.96 6.46
C ALA A 20 -9.61 0.70 5.71
N GLU A 21 -10.37 -0.31 6.16
CA GLU A 21 -11.71 -0.61 5.66
C GLU A 21 -12.72 0.51 6.00
N GLN A 22 -12.53 1.21 7.13
CA GLN A 22 -13.31 2.39 7.50
C GLN A 22 -12.87 3.67 6.78
N GLY A 23 -11.84 3.61 5.94
CA GLY A 23 -11.38 4.72 5.13
C GLY A 23 -10.17 5.47 5.67
N ASP A 24 -9.57 5.06 6.79
CA ASP A 24 -8.39 5.74 7.32
C ASP A 24 -7.21 5.65 6.34
N ALA A 25 -6.83 6.80 5.77
CA ALA A 25 -5.80 6.87 4.73
C ALA A 25 -4.42 6.42 5.23
N SER A 26 -4.10 6.61 6.51
CA SER A 26 -2.81 6.20 7.08
C SER A 26 -2.72 4.68 7.25
N ALA A 27 -3.82 4.05 7.68
CA ALA A 27 -3.96 2.61 7.75
C ALA A 27 -3.90 1.98 6.35
N GLN A 28 -4.58 2.59 5.37
CA GLN A 28 -4.51 2.17 3.96
C GLN A 28 -3.08 2.23 3.41
N VAL A 29 -2.34 3.34 3.63
CA VAL A 29 -0.91 3.43 3.27
C VAL A 29 -0.09 2.33 3.94
N SER A 30 -0.35 2.06 5.21
CA SER A 30 0.39 1.06 5.98
C SER A 30 0.15 -0.35 5.44
N LEU A 31 -1.10 -0.73 5.17
CA LEU A 31 -1.43 -2.00 4.52
C LEU A 31 -0.82 -2.09 3.11
N GLY A 32 -0.89 -1.01 2.33
CA GLY A 32 -0.25 -0.93 1.02
C GLY A 32 1.24 -1.27 1.07
N ARG A 33 1.97 -0.67 2.01
CA ARG A 33 3.41 -0.94 2.25
C ARG A 33 3.67 -2.37 2.73
N MET A 34 2.78 -2.94 3.53
CA MET A 34 2.91 -4.33 3.98
C MET A 34 2.81 -5.30 2.82
N TYR A 35 1.81 -5.14 1.96
CA TYR A 35 1.64 -5.96 0.75
C TYR A 35 2.73 -5.71 -0.29
N GLU A 36 3.22 -4.47 -0.45
CA GLU A 36 4.33 -4.14 -1.35
C GLU A 36 5.63 -4.84 -0.93
N LYS A 37 5.92 -4.87 0.38
CA LYS A 37 7.18 -5.38 0.93
C LYS A 37 7.10 -6.83 1.40
N GLY A 38 5.91 -7.43 1.46
CA GLY A 38 5.69 -8.76 2.03
C GLY A 38 6.00 -8.81 3.54
N ARG A 39 5.62 -7.76 4.29
CA ARG A 39 5.85 -7.68 5.74
C ARG A 39 4.62 -8.20 6.48
N GLY A 40 4.74 -9.33 7.16
CA GLY A 40 3.61 -10.00 7.84
C GLY A 40 2.56 -10.62 6.91
N VAL A 41 2.59 -10.30 5.61
CA VAL A 41 1.75 -10.87 4.56
C VAL A 41 2.61 -11.36 3.40
N SER A 42 2.07 -12.24 2.59
CA SER A 42 2.65 -12.53 1.28
C SER A 42 2.68 -11.26 0.43
N LYS A 43 3.82 -10.98 -0.19
CA LYS A 43 3.98 -9.85 -1.08
C LYS A 43 2.96 -9.92 -2.23
N ASN A 44 2.19 -8.87 -2.42
CA ASN A 44 1.18 -8.76 -3.47
C ASN A 44 1.03 -7.31 -3.91
N TYR A 45 1.59 -6.98 -5.08
CA TYR A 45 1.54 -5.62 -5.60
C TYR A 45 0.13 -5.17 -6.00
N GLU A 46 -0.73 -6.06 -6.48
CA GLU A 46 -2.10 -5.69 -6.85
C GLU A 46 -2.90 -5.23 -5.62
N THR A 47 -2.75 -5.93 -4.50
CA THR A 47 -3.37 -5.53 -3.23
C THR A 47 -2.76 -4.23 -2.71
N ALA A 48 -1.44 -4.04 -2.85
CA ALA A 48 -0.80 -2.79 -2.47
C ALA A 48 -1.34 -1.60 -3.29
N VAL A 49 -1.50 -1.75 -4.61
CA VAL A 49 -2.12 -0.73 -5.47
C VAL A 49 -3.51 -0.38 -4.99
N LYS A 50 -4.36 -1.37 -4.65
CA LYS A 50 -5.73 -1.11 -4.19
C LYS A 50 -5.74 -0.19 -2.97
N TRP A 51 -4.90 -0.50 -1.98
CA TRP A 51 -4.81 0.30 -0.77
C TRP A 51 -4.21 1.69 -1.01
N PHE A 52 -3.13 1.79 -1.78
CA PHE A 52 -2.55 3.09 -2.11
C PHE A 52 -3.51 3.95 -2.93
N LYS A 53 -4.30 3.36 -3.82
CA LYS A 53 -5.31 4.08 -4.59
C LYS A 53 -6.37 4.70 -3.70
N LEU A 54 -6.92 3.94 -2.75
CA LEU A 54 -7.91 4.47 -1.81
C LEU A 54 -7.36 5.64 -0.98
N ALA A 55 -6.12 5.56 -0.51
CA ALA A 55 -5.50 6.65 0.25
C ALA A 55 -5.13 7.85 -0.64
N ALA A 56 -4.68 7.59 -1.88
CA ALA A 56 -4.30 8.63 -2.83
C ALA A 56 -5.50 9.45 -3.32
N GLU A 57 -6.65 8.80 -3.49
CA GLU A 57 -7.94 9.44 -3.81
C GLU A 57 -8.42 10.38 -2.69
N GLN A 58 -7.95 10.16 -1.46
CA GLN A 58 -8.19 11.05 -0.31
C GLN A 58 -7.15 12.17 -0.18
N GLY A 59 -6.19 12.27 -1.11
CA GLY A 59 -5.15 13.30 -1.08
C GLY A 59 -3.92 12.94 -0.25
N ASN A 60 -3.75 11.68 0.17
CA ASN A 60 -2.57 11.28 0.93
C ASN A 60 -1.32 11.26 0.02
N ALA A 61 -0.36 12.15 0.29
CA ALA A 61 0.83 12.35 -0.54
C ALA A 61 1.76 11.11 -0.60
N ASP A 62 1.88 10.35 0.49
CA ASP A 62 2.67 9.11 0.54
C ASP A 62 2.05 8.05 -0.38
N ALA A 63 0.73 7.94 -0.36
CA ALA A 63 -0.01 7.02 -1.21
C ALA A 63 0.09 7.40 -2.69
N GLN A 64 -0.06 8.69 -2.99
CA GLN A 64 0.11 9.26 -4.32
C GLN A 64 1.49 8.94 -4.90
N THR A 65 2.56 9.24 -4.14
CA THR A 65 3.94 8.93 -4.54
C THR A 65 4.17 7.44 -4.77
N SER A 66 3.63 6.60 -3.90
CA SER A 66 3.74 5.14 -4.01
C SER A 66 3.02 4.63 -5.25
N LEU A 67 1.78 5.09 -5.48
CA LEU A 67 0.97 4.71 -6.63
C LEU A 67 1.58 5.19 -7.95
N GLY A 68 2.11 6.42 -7.99
CA GLY A 68 2.85 6.95 -9.13
C GLY A 68 4.04 6.06 -9.49
N SER A 69 4.81 5.66 -8.48
CA SER A 69 5.95 4.74 -8.65
C SER A 69 5.50 3.36 -9.16
N MET A 70 4.39 2.82 -8.65
CA MET A 70 3.87 1.52 -9.09
C MET A 70 3.40 1.55 -10.56
N TYR A 71 2.76 2.64 -11.00
CA TYR A 71 2.44 2.86 -12.41
C TYR A 71 3.69 3.06 -13.27
N ALA A 72 4.71 3.77 -12.79
CA ALA A 72 5.95 3.96 -13.53
C ALA A 72 6.72 2.65 -13.72
N ASN A 73 6.63 1.71 -12.78
CA ASN A 73 7.35 0.44 -12.79
C ASN A 73 6.50 -0.77 -13.23
N GLY A 74 5.20 -0.60 -13.47
CA GLY A 74 4.30 -1.70 -13.80
C GLY A 74 4.14 -2.73 -12.67
N GLN A 75 4.21 -2.30 -11.41
CA GLN A 75 4.09 -3.19 -10.26
C GLN A 75 2.64 -3.32 -9.84
N GLY A 76 2.03 -4.50 -10.05
CA GLY A 76 0.62 -4.73 -9.68
C GLY A 76 -0.40 -3.96 -10.52
N VAL A 77 0.07 -3.23 -11.53
CA VAL A 77 -0.70 -2.51 -12.56
C VAL A 77 0.06 -2.55 -13.87
N LEU A 78 -0.63 -2.33 -14.98
CA LEU A 78 0.04 -2.08 -16.25
C LEU A 78 0.87 -0.79 -16.15
N GLN A 79 2.12 -0.88 -16.62
CA GLN A 79 3.03 0.28 -16.66
C GLN A 79 2.39 1.43 -17.46
N ASN A 80 2.36 2.62 -16.87
CA ASN A 80 1.80 3.81 -17.50
C ASN A 80 2.39 5.09 -16.91
N TYR A 81 3.35 5.70 -17.62
CA TYR A 81 3.98 6.95 -17.19
C TYR A 81 3.02 8.14 -17.13
N LYS A 82 2.01 8.19 -18.01
CA LYS A 82 1.01 9.27 -17.97
C LYS A 82 0.17 9.19 -16.70
N THR A 83 -0.19 7.98 -16.27
CA THR A 83 -0.88 7.79 -15.00
C THR A 83 0.06 7.99 -13.81
N ALA A 84 1.33 7.61 -13.92
CA ALA A 84 2.33 7.87 -12.88
C ALA A 84 2.45 9.37 -12.56
N VAL A 85 2.61 10.21 -13.59
CA VAL A 85 2.71 11.68 -13.44
C VAL A 85 1.43 12.30 -12.88
N LYS A 86 0.26 11.69 -13.07
CA LYS A 86 -0.98 12.19 -12.44
C LYS A 86 -1.02 12.00 -10.92
N TRP A 87 -0.25 11.04 -10.42
CA TRP A 87 -0.17 10.72 -9.00
C TRP A 87 1.09 11.30 -8.34
N TRP A 88 1.94 12.02 -9.09
CA TRP A 88 3.02 12.85 -8.54
C TRP A 88 2.57 14.31 -8.46
#